data_AF-A0AAV6AKG4-F1
#
_entry.id   AF-A0AAV6AKG4-F1
#
_cell.length_a   1.000
_cell.length_b   1.000
_cell.length_c   1.000
_cell.angle_alpha   90.00
_cell.angle_beta   90.00
_cell.angle_gamma   90.00
#
_symmetry.space_group_name_H-M   'P 1'
#
loop_
_entity.id
_entity.type
_entity.pdbx_description
1 polymer ?
#
loop_
_entity_poly.entity_id
_entity_poly.type
_entity_poly.pdbx_seq_one_letter_code
_entity_poly.pdbx_strand_id
1 'polypeptide(L)' 'PDVMLVDYHLDDGTGIDAVVQLRWRFGADIPAALVTANRSPTVREDATSKGIAVLFKPVKPAALRAFLAQQRSTRSAAE' A
#
# COMPACT_ATOMS: atom_id res chain seq x y z
N PRO A 1 8.20 -9.96 4.38
CA PRO A 1 8.41 -8.58 3.87
C PRO A 1 8.01 -7.56 4.94
N ASP A 2 8.69 -6.42 5.03
CA ASP A 2 8.37 -5.39 6.04
C ASP A 2 7.30 -4.41 5.56
N VAL A 3 7.18 -4.23 4.24
CA VAL A 3 6.21 -3.33 3.60
C VAL A 3 5.99 -3.72 2.14
N MET A 4 4.84 -3.37 1.58
CA MET A 4 4.53 -3.55 0.16
C MET A 4 4.35 -2.20 -0.54
N LEU A 5 5.04 -1.99 -1.67
CA LEU A 5 4.77 -0.91 -2.62
C LEU A 5 4.29 -1.58 -3.91
N VAL A 6 3.03 -1.34 -4.29
CA VAL A 6 2.38 -2.10 -5.38
C VAL A 6 1.79 -1.12 -6.38
N ASP A 7 2.05 -1.33 -7.68
CA ASP A 7 1.39 -0.54 -8.73
C ASP A 7 -0.08 -0.94 -8.85
N TYR A 8 -0.97 0.01 -9.12
CA TYR A 8 -2.39 -0.30 -9.30
C TYR A 8 -2.65 -1.09 -10.59
N HIS A 9 -1.96 -0.75 -11.67
CA HIS A 9 -2.12 -1.41 -12.96
C HIS A 9 -1.14 -2.56 -13.06
N LEU A 10 -1.64 -3.79 -12.91
CA LEU A 10 -0.92 -5.03 -13.17
C LEU A 10 -1.55 -5.71 -14.39
N ASP A 11 -0.80 -6.59 -15.05
CA ASP A 11 -1.32 -7.32 -16.23
C ASP A 11 -2.47 -8.26 -15.83
N ASP A 12 -2.33 -8.95 -14.70
CA ASP A 12 -3.32 -9.87 -14.14
C ASP A 12 -3.97 -9.29 -12.87
N GLY A 13 -4.99 -8.44 -13.06
CA GLY A 13 -5.78 -7.87 -11.98
C GLY A 13 -5.24 -6.53 -11.46
N THR A 14 -5.67 -6.14 -10.25
CA THR A 14 -5.28 -4.85 -9.68
C THR A 14 -4.20 -5.00 -8.60
N GLY A 15 -3.44 -3.92 -8.38
CA GLY A 15 -2.53 -3.84 -7.24
C GLY A 15 -3.22 -4.04 -5.88
N ILE A 16 -4.52 -3.72 -5.79
CA ILE A 16 -5.31 -3.96 -4.58
C ILE A 16 -5.49 -5.47 -4.36
N ASP A 17 -5.85 -6.21 -5.41
CA ASP A 17 -6.01 -7.67 -5.35
C ASP A 17 -4.69 -8.35 -5.00
N ALA A 18 -3.59 -7.89 -5.61
CA ALA A 18 -2.26 -8.37 -5.30
C ALA A 18 -1.90 -8.17 -3.81
N VAL A 19 -2.19 -7.00 -3.23
CA VAL A 19 -1.97 -6.76 -1.79
C VAL A 19 -2.80 -7.73 -0.94
N VAL A 20 -4.07 -7.95 -1.30
CA VAL A 20 -4.92 -8.91 -0.57
C VAL A 20 -4.29 -10.30 -0.63
N GLN A 21 -3.94 -10.82 -1.80
CA GLN A 21 -3.34 -12.15 -1.94
C GLN A 21 -1.99 -12.27 -1.21
N LEU A 22 -1.15 -11.26 -1.27
CA LEU A 22 0.13 -11.25 -0.56
C LEU A 22 -0.07 -11.24 0.97
N ARG A 23 -1.06 -10.52 1.48
CA ARG A 23 -1.41 -10.56 2.91
C ARG A 23 -1.92 -11.93 3.35
N TRP A 24 -2.70 -12.61 2.52
CA TRP A 24 -3.10 -13.99 2.76
C TRP A 24 -1.88 -14.93 2.85
N ARG A 25 -0.85 -14.71 2.02
CA ARG A 25 0.33 -15.58 1.95
C ARG A 25 1.42 -15.29 3.00
N PHE A 26 1.58 -14.03 3.38
CA PHE A 26 2.73 -13.55 4.17
C PHE A 26 2.35 -12.91 5.51
N GLY A 27 1.08 -12.61 5.75
CA GLY A 27 0.58 -12.02 6.99
C GLY A 27 -0.38 -10.86 6.75
N ALA A 28 -1.50 -10.85 7.47
CA ALA A 28 -2.58 -9.86 7.29
C ALA A 28 -2.14 -8.41 7.57
N ASP A 29 -1.20 -8.25 8.50
CA ASP A 29 -0.81 -6.93 9.02
C ASP A 29 0.32 -6.26 8.24
N ILE A 30 0.78 -6.85 7.13
CA ILE A 30 1.85 -6.22 6.35
C ILE A 30 1.34 -4.90 5.76
N PRO A 31 1.98 -3.76 6.09
CA PRO A 31 1.57 -2.47 5.57
C PRO A 31 1.78 -2.40 4.06
N ALA A 32 0.85 -1.75 3.37
CA ALA A 32 0.90 -1.62 1.92
C ALA A 32 0.59 -0.19 1.48
N ALA A 33 1.29 0.26 0.44
CA ALA A 33 0.93 1.44 -0.33
C ALA A 33 0.74 1.09 -1.81
N LEU A 34 -0.40 1.50 -2.33
CA LEU A 34 -0.75 1.49 -3.73
C LEU A 34 -0.12 2.70 -4.41
N VAL A 35 0.73 2.47 -5.41
CA VAL A 35 1.31 3.50 -6.27
C VAL A 35 0.45 3.57 -7.54
N THR A 36 -0.09 4.74 -7.89
CA THR A 36 -1.00 4.84 -9.04
C THR A 36 -1.02 6.21 -9.70
N ALA A 37 -1.27 6.27 -11.00
CA ALA A 37 -1.64 7.50 -11.69
C ALA A 37 -3.16 7.76 -11.63
N ASN A 38 -3.96 6.74 -11.27
CA ASN A 38 -5.41 6.80 -11.23
C ASN A 38 -5.89 7.58 -9.99
N ARG A 39 -6.54 8.72 -10.23
CA ARG A 39 -7.08 9.61 -9.18
C ARG A 39 -8.57 9.38 -8.89
N SER A 40 -9.14 8.28 -9.36
CA SER A 40 -10.55 7.96 -9.12
C SER A 40 -10.85 7.86 -7.62
N PRO A 41 -11.95 8.48 -7.15
CA PRO A 41 -12.45 8.28 -5.79
C PRO A 41 -12.65 6.80 -5.46
N THR A 42 -13.16 6.01 -6.41
CA THR A 42 -13.44 4.57 -6.22
C THR A 42 -12.19 3.78 -5.86
N VAL A 43 -11.09 3.98 -6.60
CA VAL A 43 -9.80 3.32 -6.31
C VAL A 43 -9.26 3.73 -4.95
N ARG A 44 -9.46 5.00 -4.58
CA ARG A 44 -9.03 5.51 -3.27
C ARG A 44 -9.83 4.89 -2.13
N GLU A 45 -11.15 4.80 -2.28
CA GLU A 45 -12.08 4.21 -1.32
C GLU A 45 -11.82 2.69 -1.17
N ASP A 46 -11.62 1.98 -2.29
CA ASP A 46 -11.28 0.56 -2.30
C ASP A 46 -9.94 0.24 -1.65
N ALA A 47 -8.93 1.10 -1.85
CA ALA A 47 -7.63 0.96 -1.19
C ALA A 47 -7.75 1.26 0.31
N THR A 48 -8.43 2.36 0.67
CA THR A 48 -8.58 2.81 2.06
C THR A 48 -9.37 1.80 2.89
N SER A 49 -10.45 1.24 2.35
CA SER A 49 -11.29 0.23 3.03
C SER A 49 -10.52 -1.06 3.36
N LYS A 50 -9.43 -1.33 2.64
CA LYS A 50 -8.54 -2.48 2.88
C LYS A 50 -7.27 -2.10 3.66
N GLY A 51 -7.18 -0.89 4.21
CA GLY A 51 -5.99 -0.44 4.93
C GLY A 51 -4.75 -0.34 4.04
N ILE A 52 -4.92 0.12 2.80
CA ILE A 52 -3.85 0.33 1.82
C ILE A 52 -3.70 1.85 1.62
N ALA A 53 -2.51 2.38 1.89
CA ALA A 53 -2.20 3.78 1.62
C ALA A 53 -2.15 4.05 0.10
N VAL A 54 -2.42 5.27 -0.34
CA VAL A 54 -2.35 5.63 -1.77
C VAL A 54 -1.27 6.69 -2.00
N LEU A 55 -0.33 6.38 -2.90
CA LEU A 55 0.73 7.27 -3.37
C LEU A 55 0.53 7.55 -4.86
N PHE A 56 0.32 8.81 -5.23
CA PHE A 56 0.15 9.17 -6.64
C PHE A 56 1.47 9.26 -7.38
N LYS A 57 1.51 8.75 -8.62
CA LYS A 57 2.60 8.99 -9.57
C LYS A 57 2.55 10.45 -10.08
N PRO A 58 3.68 11.15 -10.24
CA PRO A 58 5.02 10.76 -9.77
C PRO A 58 5.11 10.79 -8.24
N VAL A 59 5.69 9.74 -7.65
CA VAL A 59 5.76 9.61 -6.20
C VAL A 59 6.72 10.66 -5.64
N LYS A 60 6.19 11.58 -4.82
CA LYS A 60 7.02 12.57 -4.11
C LYS A 60 7.90 11.85 -3.09
N PRO A 61 9.23 12.09 -3.08
CA PRO A 61 10.14 11.44 -2.13
C PRO A 61 9.72 11.64 -0.65
N ALA A 62 9.19 12.82 -0.31
CA ALA A 62 8.70 13.10 1.04
C ALA A 62 7.50 12.23 1.44
N ALA A 63 6.57 11.96 0.52
CA ALA A 63 5.40 11.12 0.79
C ALA A 63 5.80 9.65 0.99
N LEU A 64 6.72 9.14 0.16
CA LEU A 64 7.26 7.79 0.33
C LEU A 64 8.01 7.65 1.67
N ARG A 65 8.87 8.62 2.01
CA ARG A 65 9.57 8.63 3.31
C ARG A 65 8.60 8.65 4.48
N ALA A 66 7.55 9.48 4.42
CA ALA A 66 6.53 9.54 5.45
C ALA A 66 5.80 8.20 5.62
N PHE A 67 5.46 7.52 4.52
CA PHE A 67 4.86 6.19 4.57
C PHE A 67 5.78 5.16 5.23
N LEU A 68 7.05 5.11 4.83
CA LEU A 68 8.03 4.17 5.38
C LEU A 68 8.35 4.44 6.86
N ALA A 69 8.43 5.72 7.26
CA ALA A 69 8.69 6.12 8.64
C ALA A 69 7.56 5.68 9.59
N GLN A 70 6.30 5.79 9.15
CA GLN A 70 5.14 5.34 9.93
C GLN A 70 5.16 3.84 10.24
N GLN A 71 5.78 3.01 9.38
CA GLN A 71 5.83 1.56 9.62
C GLN A 71 6.88 1.18 10.67
N ARG A 72 7.93 2.00 10.82
CA ARG A 72 8.95 1.80 11.85
C ARG A 72 8.42 2.09 13.25
N SER A 73 7.55 3.09 13.40
CA SER A 73 6.92 3.40 14.69
C SER A 73 5.93 2.32 15.14
N THR A 74 5.19 1.71 14.22
CA THR A 74 4.20 0.68 14.57
C THR A 74 4.86 -0.62 15.06
N ARG A 75 6.05 -0.97 14.54
CA ARG A 75 6.80 -2.15 15.01
C ARG A 75 7.33 -1.99 16.43
N SER A 76 7.83 -0.81 16.80
CA SER A 76 8.39 -0.55 18.13
C SER A 76 7.35 -0.51 19.25
N ALA A 77 6.05 -0.45 18.93
CA ALA A 77 4.97 -0.53 19.90
C ALA A 77 4.42 -1.96 20.08
N ALA A 78 4.82 -2.89 19.19
CA ALA A 78 4.41 -4.29 19.21
C ALA A 78 5.52 -5.24 19.71
N GLU A 79 6.73 -4.72 19.92
CA GLU A 79 7.84 -5.34 20.68
C GLU A 79 7.89 -4.77 22.10
#